data_AF-A0A7C8DLY2-F1
#
_entry.id   AF-A0A7C8DLY2-F1
#
_cell.length_a   1.000
_cell.length_b   1.000
_cell.length_c   1.000
_cell.angle_alpha   90.00
_cell.angle_beta   90.00
_cell.angle_gamma   90.00
#
_symmetry.space_group_name_H-M   'P 1'
#
loop_
_entity.id
_entity.type
_entity.pdbx_description
1 polymer ?
#
loop_
_entity_poly.entity_id
_entity_poly.type
_entity_poly.pdbx_seq_one_letter_code
_entity_poly.pdbx_strand_id
1 'polypeptide(L)' 'MTKQTILNEAHRQLGARMVDFGGWDMPVNYGSQIDEHHEVRKSVGMFDVSHMTVVDVNGA' A
#
# COMPACT_ATOMS: atom_id res chain seq x y z
N MET A 1 -14.07 -7.42 -9.92
CA MET A 1 -13.68 -6.08 -9.43
C MET A 1 -12.63 -6.27 -8.36
N THR A 2 -11.57 -5.46 -8.38
CA THR A 2 -10.54 -5.47 -7.35
C THR A 2 -11.09 -4.89 -6.04
N LYS A 3 -10.59 -5.37 -4.89
CA LYS A 3 -10.87 -4.81 -3.57
C LYS A 3 -10.05 -3.54 -3.35
N GLN A 4 -10.50 -2.65 -2.48
CA GLN A 4 -9.83 -1.39 -2.17
C GLN A 4 -9.56 -1.29 -0.66
N THR A 5 -8.40 -0.73 -0.29
CA THR A 5 -8.14 -0.33 1.09
C THR A 5 -8.87 0.98 1.41
N ILE A 6 -8.96 1.32 2.70
CA ILE A 6 -9.55 2.59 3.16
C ILE A 6 -8.75 3.80 2.61
N LEU A 7 -7.47 3.62 2.30
CA LEU A 7 -6.58 4.66 1.78
C LEU A 7 -6.53 4.74 0.24
N ASN A 8 -7.34 3.96 -0.50
CA ASN A 8 -7.28 3.92 -1.97
C ASN A 8 -7.47 5.29 -2.62
N GLU A 9 -8.41 6.10 -2.13
CA GLU A 9 -8.64 7.44 -2.66
C GLU A 9 -7.43 8.36 -2.42
N ALA A 10 -6.83 8.30 -1.23
CA ALA A 10 -5.62 9.06 -0.90
C ALA A 10 -4.46 8.69 -1.83
N HIS A 11 -4.28 7.40 -2.14
CA HIS A 11 -3.26 6.95 -3.10
C HIS A 11 -3.46 7.58 -4.48
N ARG A 12 -4.70 7.63 -4.97
CA ARG A 12 -5.02 8.24 -6.27
C ARG A 12 -4.76 9.75 -6.28
N GLN A 13 -5.11 10.45 -5.20
CA GLN A 13 -4.85 11.89 -5.05
C GLN A 13 -3.35 12.19 -5.00
N LEU A 14 -2.54 11.29 -4.41
CA LEU A 14 -1.09 11.39 -4.37
C LEU A 14 -0.40 10.96 -5.69
N GLY A 15 -1.16 10.65 -6.73
CA GLY A 15 -0.61 10.29 -8.04
C GLY A 15 -0.02 8.88 -8.11
N ALA A 16 -0.45 7.98 -7.23
CA ALA A 16 0.02 6.61 -7.24
C ALA A 16 -0.33 5.89 -8.55
N ARG A 17 0.61 5.09 -9.06
CA ARG A 17 0.35 4.12 -10.11
C ARG A 17 -0.36 2.92 -9.50
N MET A 18 -1.66 2.80 -9.75
CA MET A 18 -2.49 1.71 -9.22
C MET A 18 -2.42 0.46 -10.10
N VAL A 19 -2.36 -0.72 -9.49
CA VAL A 19 -2.32 -2.03 -10.17
C VAL A 19 -3.19 -3.05 -9.46
N ASP A 20 -3.63 -4.08 -10.18
CA ASP A 20 -4.22 -5.28 -9.58
C ASP A 20 -3.10 -6.13 -8.96
N PHE A 21 -3.07 -6.17 -7.63
CA PHE A 21 -2.18 -6.98 -6.83
C PHE A 21 -2.98 -7.99 -6.02
N GLY A 22 -3.01 -9.25 -6.47
CA GLY A 22 -3.70 -10.33 -5.76
C GLY A 22 -5.20 -10.06 -5.54
N GLY A 23 -5.85 -9.34 -6.46
CA GLY A 23 -7.26 -8.95 -6.34
C GLY A 23 -7.49 -7.66 -5.55
N TRP A 24 -6.44 -6.92 -5.18
CA TRP A 24 -6.51 -5.60 -4.55
C TRP A 24 -6.01 -4.52 -5.50
N ASP A 25 -6.66 -3.37 -5.49
CA ASP A 25 -6.26 -2.16 -6.23
C ASP A 25 -5.26 -1.36 -5.39
N MET A 26 -3.97 -1.57 -5.65
CA MET A 26 -2.86 -1.14 -4.79
C MET A 26 -1.86 -0.25 -5.53
N PRO A 27 -1.19 0.69 -4.82
CA PRO A 27 -0.13 1.51 -5.38
C PRO A 27 1.16 0.69 -5.61
N VAL A 28 1.72 0.71 -6.83
CA VAL A 28 3.05 0.12 -7.11
C VAL A 28 4.19 1.12 -6.90
N ASN A 29 3.93 2.41 -7.09
CA ASN A 29 4.80 3.54 -6.76
C ASN A 29 4.01 4.86 -6.88
N TYR A 30 4.60 5.93 -6.36
CA TYR A 30 4.13 7.32 -6.41
C TYR A 30 5.04 8.18 -7.30
N GLY A 31 5.81 7.55 -8.19
CA GLY A 31 6.70 8.21 -9.14
C GLY A 31 7.92 7.36 -9.50
N SER A 32 8.67 6.92 -8.49
CA SER A 32 9.94 6.20 -8.68
C SER A 32 10.16 5.20 -7.55
N GLN A 33 10.18 3.90 -7.89
CA GLN A 33 10.45 2.83 -6.93
C GLN A 33 11.86 2.92 -6.33
N ILE A 34 12.83 3.44 -7.09
CA ILE A 34 14.21 3.60 -6.61
C ILE A 34 14.29 4.73 -5.59
N ASP A 35 13.58 5.83 -5.82
CA ASP A 35 13.58 6.96 -4.88
C ASP A 35 12.81 6.61 -3.61
N GLU A 36 11.66 5.93 -3.72
CA GLU A 36 10.94 5.38 -2.56
C GLU A 36 11.80 4.41 -1.75
N HIS A 37 12.55 3.53 -2.43
CA HIS A 37 13.51 2.64 -1.77
C HIS A 37 14.60 3.44 -1.03
N HIS A 38 15.20 4.45 -1.68
CA HIS A 38 16.22 5.27 -1.07
C HIS A 38 15.70 6.07 0.12
N GLU A 39 14.49 6.63 0.04
CA GLU A 39 13.89 7.40 1.12
C GLU A 39 13.69 6.54 2.37
N VAL A 40 13.16 5.32 2.21
CA VAL A 40 13.04 4.36 3.33
C VAL A 40 14.40 3.97 3.91
N ARG A 41 15.44 3.84 3.06
CA ARG A 41 16.78 3.45 3.51
C ARG A 41 17.57 4.56 4.18
N LYS A 42 17.32 5.81 3.80
CA LYS A 42 18.10 6.98 4.25
C LYS A 42 17.35 7.84 5.27
N SER A 43 16.03 7.68 5.37
CA SER A 43 15.12 8.57 6.08
C SER A 43 13.91 7.74 6.58
N VAL A 44 12.69 8.03 6.10
CA VAL A 44 11.45 7.38 6.54
C VAL A 44 10.53 7.12 5.35
N GLY A 45 9.84 5.99 5.36
CA GLY A 45 8.75 5.72 4.41
C GLY A 45 7.55 5.09 5.09
N MET A 46 6.39 5.25 4.45
CA MET A 46 5.12 4.70 4.91
C MET A 46 4.55 3.80 3.82
N PHE A 47 3.97 2.68 4.22
CA PHE A 47 3.37 1.70 3.32
C PHE A 47 1.94 1.40 3.77
N ASP A 48 0.99 1.46 2.85
CA ASP A 48 -0.33 0.91 3.09
C ASP A 48 -0.30 -0.61 2.91
N VAL A 49 -0.32 -1.31 4.03
CA VAL A 49 -0.38 -2.78 4.09
C VAL A 49 -1.76 -3.29 4.50
N SER A 50 -2.81 -2.46 4.41
CA SER A 50 -4.16 -2.78 4.90
C SER A 50 -4.87 -3.88 4.10
N HIS A 51 -4.29 -4.32 2.98
CA HIS A 51 -4.72 -5.53 2.26
C HIS A 51 -4.37 -6.82 3.02
N MET A 52 -3.48 -6.75 4.01
CA MET A 52 -3.15 -7.86 4.90
C MET A 52 -4.32 -8.16 5.84
N THR A 53 -4.41 -9.43 6.23
CA THR A 53 -5.43 -9.89 7.19
C THR A 53 -4.83 -9.94 8.59
N VAL A 54 -5.39 -9.16 9.51
CA VAL A 54 -5.12 -9.29 10.95
C VAL A 54 -5.99 -10.42 11.51
N VAL A 55 -5.42 -11.30 12.33
CA VAL A 55 -6.12 -12.41 12.96
C VAL A 55 -5.86 -12.38 14.46
N ASP A 56 -6.90 -12.10 15.23
CA ASP A 56 -6.86 -12.19 16.68
C ASP A 56 -7.15 -13.62 17.13
N VAL A 57 -6.36 -14.14 18.08
CA VAL A 57 -6.53 -15.48 18.64
C VAL A 57 -6.70 -15.35 20.15
N ASN A 58 -7.82 -15.89 20.66
CA ASN A 58 -8.19 -15.83 22.07
C ASN A 58 -8.49 -17.24 22.62
N GLY A 59 -8.19 -17.48 23.90
CA GLY A 59 -8.33 -18.77 24.57
C GLY A 59 -9.47 -18.82 25.59
N ALA A 60 -9.70 -20.01 26.15
CA ALA A 60 -10.67 -20.28 27.23
C ALA A 60 -10.12 -19.89 28.60
#